data_AF-A0A662G889-F1
#
_entry.id   AF-A0A662G889-F1
#
_cell.length_a   1.000
_cell.length_b   1.000
_cell.length_c   1.000
_cell.angle_alpha   90.00
_cell.angle_beta   90.00
_cell.angle_gamma   90.00
#
_symmetry.space_group_name_H-M   'P 1'
#
loop_
_entity.id
_entity.type
_entity.pdbx_description
1 polymer ?
#
loop_
_entity_poly.entity_id
_entity_poly.type
_entity_poly.pdbx_seq_one_letter_code
_entity_poly.pdbx_strand_id
1 'polypeptide(L)'
;MLVTTLPQVPGVRIKKVLGLVYGLTVRSRGIGGQFVAALETMAGGEITAYTEEASKARIECIRRMVEKAKEMGANAIIGVDFETSDILNGVATLFASYGTAVVLEEIGETLIDLKDDVFFEEEKYREISIDEMYNYLVDFYSRTYGNYGIKKLKNDIESEMMKGVSRERAIRNIYSRLHG
;
A
#
# COMPACT_ATOMS: atom_id res chain seq x y z
N MET A 1 7.27 -18.48 -1.96
CA MET A 1 6.06 -18.84 -2.73
C MET A 1 6.05 -18.04 -4.01
N LEU A 2 6.11 -18.72 -5.15
CA LEU A 2 6.06 -18.10 -6.47
C LEU A 2 4.68 -17.44 -6.69
N VAL A 3 4.67 -16.21 -7.19
CA VAL A 3 3.46 -15.50 -7.59
C VAL A 3 3.73 -14.91 -8.96
N THR A 4 2.98 -15.33 -9.97
CA THR A 4 3.28 -14.95 -11.35
C THR A 4 2.02 -14.68 -12.16
N THR A 5 2.14 -13.74 -13.08
CA THR A 5 1.12 -13.47 -14.11
C THR A 5 1.13 -14.54 -15.21
N LEU A 6 2.18 -15.38 -15.29
CA LEU A 6 2.24 -16.46 -16.27
C LEU A 6 1.18 -17.54 -15.95
N PRO A 7 0.46 -18.04 -16.96
CA PRO A 7 -0.49 -19.15 -16.77
C PRO A 7 0.21 -20.50 -16.62
N GLN A 8 1.47 -20.61 -17.04
CA GLN A 8 2.31 -21.80 -16.92
C GLN A 8 3.76 -21.38 -16.67
N VAL A 9 4.46 -22.11 -15.82
CA VAL A 9 5.81 -21.81 -15.39
C VAL A 9 6.77 -22.83 -16.03
N PRO A 10 7.75 -22.40 -16.85
CA PRO A 10 8.75 -23.31 -17.42
C PRO A 10 9.53 -24.11 -16.36
N GLY A 11 9.93 -25.34 -16.69
CA GLY A 11 10.76 -26.19 -15.81
C GLY A 11 10.02 -26.84 -14.63
N VAL A 12 8.72 -26.57 -14.47
CA VAL A 12 7.85 -27.18 -13.46
C VAL A 12 6.54 -27.69 -14.07
N ARG A 13 5.85 -28.59 -13.37
CA ARG A 13 4.50 -29.05 -13.70
C ARG A 13 3.53 -28.74 -12.56
N ILE A 14 2.26 -28.51 -12.89
CA ILE A 14 1.20 -28.40 -11.88
C ILE A 14 0.86 -29.80 -11.35
N LYS A 15 1.19 -30.07 -10.10
CA LYS A 15 0.85 -31.31 -9.38
C LYS A 15 -0.59 -31.30 -8.88
N LYS A 16 -1.08 -30.15 -8.41
CA LYS A 16 -2.45 -29.98 -7.90
C LYS A 16 -2.93 -28.56 -8.11
N VAL A 17 -4.19 -28.41 -8.55
CA VAL A 17 -4.90 -27.13 -8.53
C VAL A 17 -5.72 -27.06 -7.24
N LEU A 18 -5.54 -25.98 -6.48
CA LEU A 18 -6.22 -25.78 -5.19
C LEU A 18 -7.43 -24.84 -5.33
N GLY A 19 -7.44 -23.98 -6.34
CA GLY A 19 -8.59 -23.15 -6.70
C GLY A 19 -8.24 -21.66 -6.79
N LEU A 20 -9.28 -20.83 -6.91
CA LEU A 20 -9.16 -19.38 -6.96
C LEU A 20 -8.73 -18.82 -5.60
N VAL A 21 -7.77 -17.90 -5.62
CA VAL A 21 -7.42 -17.05 -4.47
C VAL A 21 -7.50 -15.59 -4.87
N TYR A 22 -7.84 -14.72 -3.92
CA TYR A 22 -7.95 -13.29 -4.16
C TYR A 22 -7.66 -12.47 -2.90
N GLY A 23 -7.12 -11.28 -3.09
CA GLY A 23 -6.99 -10.25 -2.07
C GLY A 23 -7.69 -8.96 -2.54
N LEU A 24 -8.31 -8.25 -1.61
CA LEU A 24 -9.01 -7.00 -1.89
C LEU A 24 -8.72 -5.97 -0.79
N THR A 25 -8.71 -4.70 -1.18
CA THR A 25 -8.68 -3.56 -0.26
C THR A 25 -9.43 -2.38 -0.88
N VAL A 26 -10.03 -1.54 -0.04
CA VAL A 26 -10.75 -0.33 -0.47
C VAL A 26 -10.05 0.86 0.15
N ARG A 27 -9.65 1.82 -0.68
CA ARG A 27 -8.99 3.07 -0.24
C ARG A 27 -9.95 4.23 -0.43
N SER A 28 -10.24 4.96 0.63
CA SER A 28 -10.95 6.23 0.53
C SER A 28 -10.02 7.31 -0.01
N ARG A 29 -10.51 8.14 -0.92
CA ARG A 29 -9.83 9.38 -1.29
C ARG A 29 -10.10 10.41 -0.20
N GLY A 30 -9.26 10.42 0.84
CA GLY A 30 -9.36 11.39 1.93
C GLY A 30 -9.25 12.82 1.43
N ILE A 31 -9.83 13.77 2.18
CA ILE A 31 -9.89 15.19 1.79
C ILE A 31 -8.48 15.76 1.50
N GLY A 32 -7.47 15.43 2.31
CA GLY A 32 -6.09 15.90 2.10
C GLY A 32 -5.42 15.38 0.82
N GLY A 33 -5.62 14.10 0.49
CA GLY A 33 -5.09 13.51 -0.74
C GLY A 33 -5.75 14.05 -2.00
N GLN A 34 -7.04 14.39 -1.93
CA GLN A 34 -7.76 15.04 -3.04
C GLN A 34 -7.21 16.43 -3.35
N PHE A 35 -6.80 17.21 -2.34
CA PHE A 35 -6.19 18.53 -2.55
C PHE A 35 -4.80 18.44 -3.18
N VAL A 36 -3.95 17.51 -2.72
CA VAL A 36 -2.62 17.29 -3.32
C VAL A 36 -2.76 16.81 -4.77
N ALA A 37 -3.65 15.85 -5.01
CA ALA A 37 -3.90 15.34 -6.36
C ALA A 37 -4.46 16.41 -7.30
N ALA A 38 -5.36 17.28 -6.83
CA ALA A 38 -5.89 18.38 -7.62
C ALA A 38 -4.80 19.38 -8.04
N LEU A 39 -3.86 19.69 -7.13
CA LEU A 39 -2.73 20.58 -7.42
C LEU A 39 -1.73 19.95 -8.41
N GLU A 40 -1.38 18.68 -8.21
CA GLU A 40 -0.51 17.93 -9.15
C GLU A 40 -1.17 17.80 -10.54
N THR A 41 -2.48 17.57 -10.59
CA THR A 41 -3.25 17.52 -11.84
C THR A 41 -3.20 18.84 -12.60
N MET A 42 -3.27 19.98 -11.91
CA MET A 42 -3.17 21.31 -12.53
C MET A 42 -1.77 21.62 -13.06
N ALA A 43 -0.73 21.13 -12.38
CA ALA A 43 0.66 21.25 -12.84
C ALA A 43 0.97 20.30 -14.02
N GLY A 44 0.21 19.20 -14.13
CA GLY A 44 0.40 18.14 -15.10
C GLY A 44 1.51 17.17 -14.68
N GLY A 45 1.40 15.91 -15.13
CA GLY A 45 2.35 14.85 -14.78
C GLY A 45 1.74 13.78 -13.89
N GLU A 46 2.61 12.99 -13.25
CA GLU A 46 2.21 11.92 -12.33
C GLU A 46 1.68 12.50 -11.02
N ILE A 47 0.57 11.93 -10.53
CA ILE A 47 0.00 12.25 -9.21
C ILE A 47 0.70 11.35 -8.19
N THR A 48 1.86 11.80 -7.70
CA THR A 48 2.77 10.94 -6.92
C THR A 48 2.11 10.36 -5.67
N ALA A 49 1.28 11.16 -4.99
CA ALA A 49 0.52 10.72 -3.82
C ALA A 49 -0.48 9.60 -4.16
N TYR A 50 -1.10 9.65 -5.34
CA TYR A 50 -2.01 8.60 -5.79
C TYR A 50 -1.26 7.33 -6.21
N THR A 51 -0.11 7.49 -6.89
CA THR A 51 0.73 6.35 -7.25
C THR A 51 1.22 5.59 -6.01
N GLU A 52 1.67 6.31 -4.98
CA GLU A 52 2.14 5.70 -3.73
C GLU A 52 1.01 4.92 -3.03
N GLU A 53 -0.18 5.51 -2.90
CA GLU A 53 -1.33 4.85 -2.28
C GLU A 53 -1.83 3.65 -3.09
N ALA A 54 -1.82 3.74 -4.42
CA ALA A 54 -2.16 2.62 -5.30
C ALA A 54 -1.15 1.47 -5.17
N SER A 55 0.15 1.78 -5.03
CA SER A 55 1.20 0.78 -4.79
C SER A 55 0.96 0.03 -3.47
N LYS A 56 0.77 0.77 -2.37
CA LYS A 56 0.45 0.20 -1.04
C LYS A 56 -0.80 -0.68 -1.09
N ALA A 57 -1.85 -0.24 -1.80
CA ALA A 57 -3.07 -1.01 -1.96
C ALA A 57 -2.83 -2.34 -2.70
N ARG A 58 -2.05 -2.34 -3.78
CA ARG A 58 -1.71 -3.56 -4.53
C ARG A 58 -0.87 -4.54 -3.70
N ILE A 59 0.13 -4.04 -2.97
CA ILE A 59 0.96 -4.86 -2.08
C ILE A 59 0.07 -5.55 -1.03
N GLU A 60 -0.88 -4.81 -0.44
CA GLU A 60 -1.82 -5.39 0.52
C GLU A 60 -2.72 -6.47 -0.10
N CYS A 61 -3.24 -6.26 -1.32
CA CYS A 61 -4.01 -7.28 -2.02
C CYS A 61 -3.17 -8.54 -2.28
N ILE A 62 -1.94 -8.39 -2.75
CA ILE A 62 -1.02 -9.52 -2.98
C ILE A 62 -0.78 -10.28 -1.67
N ARG A 63 -0.49 -9.58 -0.57
CA ARG A 63 -0.28 -10.22 0.74
C ARG A 63 -1.49 -11.06 1.18
N ARG A 64 -2.70 -10.48 1.09
CA ARG A 64 -3.96 -11.19 1.46
C ARG A 64 -4.22 -12.39 0.54
N MET A 65 -3.94 -12.27 -0.76
CA MET A 65 -4.06 -13.38 -1.71
C MET A 65 -3.05 -14.51 -1.40
N VAL A 66 -1.82 -14.14 -1.06
CA VAL A 66 -0.73 -15.04 -0.68
C VAL A 66 -1.06 -15.80 0.60
N GLU A 67 -1.60 -15.13 1.61
CA GLU A 67 -2.01 -15.74 2.87
C GLU A 67 -3.06 -16.83 2.65
N LYS A 68 -4.11 -16.54 1.87
CA LYS A 68 -5.12 -17.54 1.50
C LYS A 68 -4.53 -18.73 0.73
N ALA A 69 -3.61 -18.48 -0.20
CA ALA A 69 -2.97 -19.57 -0.95
C ALA A 69 -2.13 -20.48 -0.02
N LYS A 70 -1.42 -19.89 0.94
CA LYS A 70 -0.67 -20.63 1.97
C LYS A 70 -1.59 -21.48 2.84
N GLU A 71 -2.73 -20.94 3.29
CA GLU A 71 -3.75 -21.67 4.05
C GLU A 71 -4.29 -22.89 3.29
N MET A 72 -4.35 -22.82 1.96
CA MET A 72 -4.77 -23.92 1.09
C MET A 72 -3.65 -24.96 0.82
N GLY A 73 -2.43 -24.72 1.31
CA GLY A 73 -1.26 -25.56 1.06
C GLY A 73 -0.62 -25.37 -0.31
N ALA A 74 -0.82 -24.20 -0.93
CA ALA A 74 -0.19 -23.86 -2.21
C ALA A 74 1.30 -23.55 -2.02
N ASN A 75 2.10 -23.85 -3.03
CA ASN A 75 3.49 -23.37 -3.13
C ASN A 75 3.68 -22.34 -4.26
N ALA A 76 2.62 -22.07 -5.04
CA ALA A 76 2.60 -21.01 -6.03
C ALA A 76 1.18 -20.48 -6.31
N ILE A 77 1.12 -19.26 -6.86
CA ILE A 77 -0.06 -18.66 -7.49
C ILE A 77 0.31 -18.32 -8.93
N ILE A 78 -0.45 -18.84 -9.89
CA ILE A 78 -0.24 -18.62 -11.32
C ILE A 78 -1.43 -17.86 -11.93
N GLY A 79 -1.22 -17.26 -13.10
CA GLY A 79 -2.24 -16.49 -13.80
C GLY A 79 -2.76 -15.34 -12.95
N VAL A 80 -1.87 -14.68 -12.21
CA VAL A 80 -2.23 -13.53 -11.38
C VAL A 80 -2.65 -12.36 -12.28
N ASP A 81 -3.72 -11.71 -11.87
CA ASP A 81 -4.26 -10.53 -12.51
C ASP A 81 -4.70 -9.52 -11.43
N PHE A 82 -4.89 -8.26 -11.85
CA PHE A 82 -5.23 -7.16 -10.97
C PHE A 82 -6.43 -6.40 -11.48
N GLU A 83 -7.31 -6.02 -10.56
CA GLU A 83 -8.46 -5.16 -10.84
C GLU A 83 -8.36 -3.87 -10.04
N THR A 84 -8.80 -2.77 -10.63
CA THR A 84 -8.94 -1.49 -9.95
C THR A 84 -10.21 -0.82 -10.44
N SER A 85 -11.08 -0.48 -9.51
CA SER A 85 -12.42 0.02 -9.80
C SER A 85 -12.71 1.22 -8.91
N ASP A 86 -13.09 2.34 -9.52
CA ASP A 86 -13.62 3.48 -8.79
C ASP A 86 -15.05 3.19 -8.34
N ILE A 87 -15.30 3.38 -7.06
CA ILE A 87 -16.58 3.10 -6.41
C ILE A 87 -17.08 4.35 -5.69
N LEU A 88 -18.36 4.35 -5.31
CA LEU A 88 -18.98 5.45 -4.58
C LEU A 88 -18.78 6.82 -5.25
N ASN A 89 -18.97 6.89 -6.57
CA ASN A 89 -18.76 8.12 -7.37
C ASN A 89 -17.36 8.73 -7.21
N GLY A 90 -16.34 7.89 -7.08
CA GLY A 90 -14.95 8.32 -6.96
C GLY A 90 -14.53 8.73 -5.55
N VAL A 91 -15.38 8.51 -4.53
CA VAL A 91 -15.01 8.70 -3.11
C VAL A 91 -14.04 7.62 -2.64
N ALA A 92 -14.10 6.42 -3.22
CA ALA A 92 -13.19 5.34 -2.90
C ALA A 92 -12.79 4.56 -4.15
N THR A 93 -11.64 3.91 -4.07
CA THR A 93 -11.11 3.03 -5.11
C THR A 93 -10.93 1.64 -4.51
N LEU A 94 -11.52 0.64 -5.15
CA LEU A 94 -11.33 -0.78 -4.88
C LEU A 94 -10.10 -1.26 -5.64
N PHE A 95 -9.21 -1.96 -4.94
CA PHE A 95 -8.10 -2.69 -5.54
C PHE A 95 -8.28 -4.17 -5.26
N ALA A 96 -8.05 -5.01 -6.26
CA ALA A 96 -8.06 -6.45 -6.10
C ALA A 96 -6.90 -7.09 -6.86
N SER A 97 -6.46 -8.24 -6.36
CA SER A 97 -5.62 -9.19 -7.09
C SER A 97 -6.24 -10.57 -6.95
N TYR A 98 -6.16 -11.37 -8.02
CA TYR A 98 -6.66 -12.74 -8.01
C TYR A 98 -5.76 -13.63 -8.86
N GLY A 99 -5.85 -14.94 -8.64
CA GLY A 99 -5.10 -15.94 -9.40
C GLY A 99 -5.50 -17.36 -8.99
N THR A 100 -4.76 -18.34 -9.50
CA THR A 100 -5.00 -19.76 -9.18
C THR A 100 -3.91 -20.28 -8.26
N ALA A 101 -4.31 -20.72 -7.06
CA ALA A 101 -3.43 -21.40 -6.12
C ALA A 101 -3.15 -22.83 -6.60
N VAL A 102 -1.86 -23.19 -6.67
CA VAL A 102 -1.41 -24.48 -7.18
C VAL A 102 -0.25 -25.06 -6.35
N VAL A 103 -0.04 -26.36 -6.50
CA VAL A 103 1.19 -27.04 -6.09
C VAL A 103 1.99 -27.35 -7.35
N LEU A 104 3.16 -26.74 -7.51
CA LEU A 104 4.12 -26.99 -8.58
C LEU A 104 5.14 -28.05 -8.13
N GLU A 105 5.65 -28.82 -9.09
CA GLU A 105 6.70 -29.82 -8.91
C GLU A 105 7.73 -29.66 -10.04
N GLU A 106 9.02 -29.63 -9.71
CA GLU A 106 10.11 -29.48 -10.69
C GLU A 106 10.22 -30.72 -11.60
N ILE A 107 10.51 -30.50 -12.89
CA ILE A 107 10.60 -31.55 -13.91
C ILE A 107 11.93 -31.55 -14.69
N GLY A 108 12.91 -30.73 -14.32
CA GLY A 108 14.20 -30.64 -15.01
C GLY A 108 15.12 -29.58 -14.41
N GLU A 109 16.11 -29.10 -15.17
CA GLU A 109 16.94 -27.97 -14.74
C GLU A 109 16.07 -26.74 -14.50
N THR A 110 16.19 -26.18 -13.30
CA THR A 110 15.50 -24.98 -12.87
C THR A 110 16.00 -23.77 -13.67
N LEU A 111 15.30 -23.44 -14.75
CA LEU A 111 15.59 -22.27 -15.62
C LEU A 111 15.07 -20.95 -15.03
N ILE A 112 14.42 -21.00 -13.87
CA ILE A 112 13.79 -19.85 -13.23
C ILE A 112 14.34 -19.75 -11.82
N ASP A 113 14.88 -18.60 -11.47
CA ASP A 113 15.20 -18.27 -10.09
C ASP A 113 13.86 -18.17 -9.34
N LEU A 114 13.34 -19.29 -8.82
CA LEU A 114 12.09 -19.39 -8.04
C LEU A 114 12.20 -18.67 -6.68
N LYS A 115 12.99 -17.60 -6.61
CA LYS A 115 13.00 -16.69 -5.48
C LYS A 115 11.59 -16.18 -5.26
N ASP A 116 11.34 -15.78 -4.03
CA ASP A 116 10.16 -15.04 -3.65
C ASP A 116 10.07 -13.75 -4.50
N ASP A 117 9.59 -13.86 -5.74
CA ASP A 117 9.34 -12.74 -6.67
C ASP A 117 8.22 -11.83 -6.17
N VAL A 118 7.56 -12.23 -5.08
CA VAL A 118 6.94 -11.23 -4.24
C VAL A 118 8.07 -10.46 -3.60
N PHE A 119 8.51 -9.40 -4.30
CA PHE A 119 9.29 -8.29 -3.78
C PHE A 119 8.60 -7.76 -2.51
N PHE A 120 8.80 -8.50 -1.43
CA PHE A 120 8.89 -7.99 -0.09
C PHE A 120 10.39 -7.91 0.17
N GLU A 121 11.11 -7.07 -0.59
CA GLU A 121 11.81 -6.08 0.22
C GLU A 121 10.67 -5.54 1.07
N GLU A 122 10.71 -5.80 2.38
CA GLU A 122 10.14 -4.83 3.26
C GLU A 122 10.59 -3.51 2.62
N GLU A 123 9.68 -2.80 1.96
CA GLU A 123 9.59 -1.41 2.26
C GLU A 123 9.62 -1.46 3.79
N LYS A 124 10.84 -1.32 4.34
CA LYS A 124 11.14 -0.22 5.20
C LYS A 124 10.24 0.85 4.63
N TYR A 125 9.01 0.90 5.15
CA TYR A 125 8.41 2.11 5.62
C TYR A 125 9.64 2.90 5.98
N ARG A 126 10.09 3.79 5.08
CA ARG A 126 11.09 4.78 5.46
C ARG A 126 10.42 5.31 6.70
N GLU A 127 11.00 5.02 7.85
CA GLU A 127 10.47 5.46 9.11
C GLU A 127 10.48 6.96 8.92
N ILE A 128 9.32 7.52 8.52
CA ILE A 128 9.27 8.89 8.02
C ILE A 128 9.86 9.67 9.16
N SER A 129 10.99 10.32 8.88
CA SER A 129 11.74 10.94 9.94
C SER A 129 10.82 11.92 10.64
N ILE A 130 11.06 12.16 11.93
CA ILE A 130 10.25 13.13 12.68
C ILE A 130 10.22 14.48 11.96
N ASP A 131 11.32 14.85 11.28
CA ASP A 131 11.42 16.06 10.49
C ASP A 131 10.54 16.02 9.23
N GLU A 132 10.49 14.91 8.49
CA GLU A 132 9.58 14.76 7.35
C GLU A 132 8.11 14.81 7.79
N MET A 133 7.75 14.14 8.90
CA MET A 133 6.41 14.22 9.47
C MET A 133 6.07 15.65 9.90
N TYR A 134 7.02 16.35 10.52
CA TYR A 134 6.83 17.72 10.97
C TYR A 134 6.69 18.68 9.79
N ASN A 135 7.50 18.55 8.74
CA ASN A 135 7.42 19.38 7.54
C ASN A 135 6.09 19.17 6.82
N TYR A 136 5.63 17.92 6.72
CA TYR A 136 4.29 17.61 6.22
C TYR A 136 3.21 18.32 7.05
N LEU A 137 3.26 18.22 8.39
CA LEU A 137 2.29 18.87 9.26
C LEU A 137 2.32 20.39 9.12
N VAL A 138 3.50 21.00 8.97
CA VAL A 138 3.66 22.43 8.73
C VAL A 138 2.95 22.84 7.44
N ASP A 139 3.17 22.10 6.36
CA ASP A 139 2.54 22.36 5.07
C ASP A 139 1.01 22.18 5.17
N PHE A 140 0.54 21.06 5.72
CA PHE A 140 -0.88 20.77 5.93
C PHE A 140 -1.59 21.84 6.76
N TYR A 141 -1.03 22.22 7.90
CA TYR A 141 -1.63 23.23 8.78
C TYR A 141 -1.58 24.63 8.15
N SER A 142 -0.49 24.99 7.47
CA SER A 142 -0.36 26.29 6.79
C SER A 142 -1.39 26.41 5.66
N ARG A 143 -1.64 25.33 4.91
CA ARG A 143 -2.68 25.29 3.87
C ARG A 143 -4.09 25.33 4.46
N THR A 144 -4.33 24.63 5.58
CA THR A 144 -5.67 24.51 6.19
C THR A 144 -6.10 25.77 6.94
N TYR A 145 -5.19 26.38 7.68
CA TYR A 145 -5.50 27.50 8.58
C TYR A 145 -4.82 28.83 8.17
N GLY A 146 -4.24 28.86 6.97
CA GLY A 146 -3.54 30.03 6.43
C GLY A 146 -2.43 30.52 7.36
N ASN A 147 -2.37 31.83 7.57
CA ASN A 147 -1.36 32.48 8.42
C ASN A 147 -1.35 31.97 9.88
N TYR A 148 -2.42 31.33 10.35
CA TYR A 148 -2.51 30.74 11.69
C TYR A 148 -2.03 29.29 11.77
N GLY A 149 -1.74 28.64 10.64
CA GLY A 149 -1.41 27.22 10.56
C GLY A 149 -0.25 26.80 11.44
N ILE A 150 0.89 27.46 11.29
CA ILE A 150 2.09 27.14 12.09
C ILE A 150 1.82 27.33 13.59
N LYS A 151 1.09 28.40 13.96
CA LYS A 151 0.73 28.65 15.36
C LYS A 151 -0.19 27.56 15.90
N LYS A 152 -1.17 27.14 15.10
CA LYS A 152 -2.14 26.11 15.45
C LYS A 152 -1.47 24.73 15.59
N LEU A 153 -0.54 24.38 14.69
CA LEU A 153 0.25 23.16 14.79
C LEU A 153 1.08 23.11 16.08
N LYS A 154 1.77 24.22 16.42
CA LYS A 154 2.54 24.32 17.66
C LYS A 154 1.68 24.07 18.89
N ASN A 155 0.50 24.71 18.95
CA ASN A 155 -0.43 24.52 20.07
C ASN A 155 -0.94 23.07 20.17
N ASP A 156 -1.21 22.42 19.04
CA ASP A 156 -1.68 21.03 19.03
C ASP A 156 -0.57 20.05 19.47
N ILE A 157 0.68 20.31 19.08
CA ILE A 157 1.86 19.56 19.56
C ILE A 157 2.03 19.75 21.08
N GLU A 158 1.95 20.99 21.57
CA GLU A 158 2.02 21.29 23.01
C GLU A 158 0.89 20.60 23.78
N SER A 159 -0.33 20.59 23.22
CA SER A 159 -1.48 19.90 23.81
C SER A 159 -1.27 18.39 23.94
N GLU A 160 -0.67 17.75 22.94
CA GLU A 160 -0.27 16.35 23.04
C GLU A 160 0.80 16.17 24.12
N MET A 161 1.82 17.03 24.16
CA MET A 161 2.90 16.93 25.15
C MET A 161 2.39 17.11 26.59
N MET A 162 1.35 17.91 26.83
CA MET A 162 0.68 18.03 28.13
C MET A 162 0.06 16.72 28.62
N LYS A 163 -0.17 15.74 27.74
CA LYS A 163 -0.60 14.37 28.10
C LYS A 163 0.57 13.47 28.53
N GLY A 164 1.78 14.02 28.66
CA GLY A 164 2.98 13.31 29.11
C GLY A 164 3.76 12.58 28.00
N VAL A 165 3.46 12.83 26.73
CA VAL A 165 4.21 12.22 25.60
C VAL A 165 5.34 13.14 25.11
N SER A 166 6.41 12.53 24.58
CA SER A 166 7.53 13.29 24.00
C SER A 166 7.10 14.09 22.77
N ARG A 167 7.85 15.14 22.43
CA ARG A 167 7.59 15.96 21.24
C ARG A 167 7.54 15.15 19.94
N GLU A 168 8.46 14.19 19.79
CA GLU A 168 8.49 13.27 18.65
C GLU A 168 7.24 12.39 18.60
N ARG A 169 6.82 11.87 19.75
CA ARG A 169 5.61 11.05 19.85
C ARG A 169 4.35 11.88 19.58
N ALA A 170 4.32 13.14 20.01
CA ALA A 170 3.25 14.08 19.69
C ALA A 170 3.15 14.33 18.17
N ILE A 171 4.28 14.57 17.49
CA ILE A 171 4.31 14.69 16.02
C ILE A 171 3.76 13.41 15.37
N ARG A 172 4.25 12.23 15.76
CA ARG A 172 3.75 10.96 15.24
C ARG A 172 2.24 10.78 15.44
N ASN A 173 1.74 11.06 16.65
CA ASN A 173 0.31 10.94 16.97
C ASN A 173 -0.57 11.89 16.14
N ILE A 174 -0.11 13.12 15.89
CA ILE A 174 -0.85 14.08 15.05
C ILE A 174 -0.80 13.63 13.58
N TYR A 175 0.38 13.23 13.11
CA TYR A 175 0.59 12.74 11.74
C TYR A 175 -0.27 11.50 11.45
N SER A 176 -0.27 10.50 12.33
CA SER A 176 -1.07 9.28 12.19
C SER A 176 -2.57 9.54 12.20
N ARG A 177 -3.07 10.54 12.93
CA ARG A 177 -4.50 10.91 12.91
C ARG A 177 -4.97 11.49 11.57
N LEU A 178 -4.05 11.99 10.75
CA LEU A 178 -4.36 12.51 9.42
C LEU A 178 -4.25 11.45 8.32
N HIS A 179 -3.63 10.30 8.62
CA HIS A 179 -3.32 9.22 7.65
C HIS A 179 -3.94 7.86 8.02
N GLY A 180 -4.65 7.76 9.15
CA GLY A 180 -5.42 6.59 9.57
C GLY A 180 -6.90 6.85 9.47
#